data_AF-A0A2T2QXG5-F1
#
_entry.id   AF-A0A2T2QXG5-F1
#
_cell.length_a   1.000
_cell.length_b   1.000
_cell.length_c   1.000
_cell.angle_alpha   90.00
_cell.angle_beta   90.00
_cell.angle_gamma   90.00
#
_symmetry.space_group_name_H-M   'P 1'
#
loop_
_entity.id
_entity.type
_entity.pdbx_description
1 polymer ?
#
loop_
_entity_poly.entity_id
_entity_poly.type
_entity_poly.pdbx_seq_one_letter_code
_entity_poly.pdbx_strand_id
1 'polypeptide(L)'
;METDTIITQLQTVKDPEIGLDVYSLGLIYEIKPDGEAVSLTITYTTPFCPYGEQMKEDIREAVKQAGASPVEIEVTFDPPWQPPSDLRELLGV
;
A
#
# COMPACT_ATOMS: atom_id res chain seq x y z
N MET A 1 6.58 -17.00 4.02
CA MET A 1 7.19 -15.66 3.88
C MET A 1 6.97 -14.87 5.16
N GLU A 2 7.91 -14.03 5.58
CA GLU A 2 7.72 -13.19 6.78
C GLU A 2 7.14 -11.83 6.39
N THR A 3 6.10 -11.37 7.12
CA THR A 3 5.39 -10.12 6.82
C THR A 3 6.31 -8.90 6.88
N ASP A 4 7.34 -8.93 7.75
CA ASP A 4 8.31 -7.85 7.92
C ASP A 4 9.07 -7.51 6.62
N THR A 5 9.45 -8.54 5.84
CA THR A 5 10.11 -8.34 4.55
C THR A 5 9.19 -7.66 3.55
N ILE A 6 7.90 -8.02 3.55
CA ILE A 6 6.90 -7.39 2.68
C ILE A 6 6.72 -5.92 3.09
N ILE A 7 6.58 -5.64 4.39
CA ILE A 7 6.44 -4.28 4.92
C ILE A 7 7.64 -3.41 4.52
N THR A 8 8.86 -3.94 4.65
CA THR A 8 10.08 -3.23 4.25
C THR A 8 10.06 -2.85 2.77
N GLN A 9 9.57 -3.74 1.89
CA GLN A 9 9.43 -3.41 0.46
C GLN A 9 8.32 -2.38 0.22
N LEU A 10 7.19 -2.49 0.91
CA LEU A 10 6.08 -1.52 0.80
C LEU A 10 6.52 -0.10 1.23
N GLN A 11 7.41 0.02 2.21
CA GLN A 11 7.99 1.30 2.64
C GLN A 11 8.86 1.98 1.56
N THR A 12 9.29 1.25 0.53
CA THR A 12 10.03 1.83 -0.61
C THR A 12 9.12 2.55 -1.59
N VAL A 13 7.83 2.18 -1.62
CA VAL A 13 6.84 2.75 -2.53
C VAL A 13 6.25 3.99 -1.88
N LYS A 14 6.39 5.13 -2.56
CA LYS A 14 5.93 6.43 -2.07
C LYS A 14 4.80 6.97 -2.90
N ASP A 15 3.83 7.58 -2.22
CA ASP A 15 2.79 8.36 -2.86
C ASP A 15 3.42 9.63 -3.47
N PRO A 16 3.31 9.87 -4.79
CA PRO A 16 3.92 11.03 -5.44
C PRO A 16 3.25 12.36 -5.10
N GLU A 17 2.02 12.34 -4.58
CA GLU A 17 1.29 13.55 -4.17
C GLU A 17 1.69 13.95 -2.74
N ILE A 18 1.79 12.99 -1.83
CA ILE A 18 2.06 13.22 -0.40
C ILE A 18 3.56 13.11 -0.06
N GLY A 19 4.34 12.36 -0.84
CA GLY A 19 5.78 12.15 -0.64
C GLY A 19 6.15 11.17 0.48
N LEU A 20 5.15 10.50 1.07
CA LEU A 20 5.31 9.50 2.13
C LEU A 20 5.08 8.08 1.61
N ASP A 21 5.60 7.09 2.32
CA ASP A 21 5.43 5.69 1.91
C ASP A 21 4.01 5.17 2.17
N VAL A 22 3.56 4.27 1.30
CA VAL A 22 2.18 3.76 1.30
C VAL A 22 1.82 3.01 2.59
N TYR A 23 2.80 2.44 3.27
CA TYR A 23 2.61 1.74 4.53
C TYR A 23 2.40 2.72 5.69
N SER A 24 3.27 3.73 5.83
CA SER A 24 3.17 4.78 6.85
C SER A 24 1.94 5.66 6.66
N LEU A 25 1.49 5.86 5.42
CA LEU A 25 0.23 6.54 5.11
C LEU A 25 -1.01 5.73 5.54
N GLY A 26 -0.85 4.45 5.84
CA GLY A 26 -1.98 3.57 6.16
C GLY A 26 -2.83 3.23 4.93
N LEU A 27 -2.23 3.22 3.74
CA LEU A 27 -2.92 2.81 2.50
C LEU A 27 -3.01 1.28 2.36
N ILE A 28 -2.25 0.55 3.17
CA ILE A 28 -2.26 -0.91 3.21
C ILE A 28 -3.17 -1.35 4.36
N TYR A 29 -4.34 -1.90 4.03
CA TYR A 29 -5.32 -2.36 5.02
C TYR A 29 -5.03 -3.79 5.50
N GLU A 30 -4.58 -4.65 4.58
CA GLU A 30 -4.35 -6.05 4.91
C GLU A 30 -3.20 -6.64 4.09
N ILE A 31 -2.39 -7.49 4.74
CA ILE A 31 -1.31 -8.27 4.13
C ILE A 31 -1.53 -9.73 4.53
N LYS A 32 -1.84 -10.59 3.56
CA LYS A 32 -2.11 -12.02 3.75
C LYS A 32 -1.10 -12.85 2.97
N PRO A 33 0.03 -13.25 3.59
CA PRO A 33 0.94 -14.22 3.00
C PRO A 33 0.38 -15.65 3.13
N ASP A 34 0.39 -16.39 2.02
CA ASP A 34 0.03 -17.81 1.93
C ASP A 34 1.15 -18.57 1.20
N GLY A 35 2.10 -19.10 1.96
CA GLY A 35 3.31 -19.71 1.41
C GLY A 35 4.19 -18.70 0.66
N GLU A 36 4.21 -18.82 -0.67
CA GLU A 36 4.86 -17.90 -1.62
C GLU A 36 3.85 -16.90 -2.22
N ALA A 37 2.55 -17.17 -2.14
CA ALA A 37 1.52 -16.25 -2.60
C ALA A 37 1.29 -15.13 -1.58
N VAL A 38 0.95 -13.92 -2.05
CA VAL A 38 0.59 -12.81 -1.17
C VAL A 38 -0.64 -12.11 -1.72
N SER A 39 -1.65 -11.95 -0.87
CA SER A 39 -2.82 -11.12 -1.12
C SER A 39 -2.74 -9.82 -0.32
N LEU A 40 -3.03 -8.70 -0.97
CA LEU A 40 -2.97 -7.37 -0.38
C LEU A 40 -4.30 -6.66 -0.60
N THR A 41 -4.80 -6.03 0.47
CA THR A 41 -5.94 -5.12 0.39
C THR A 41 -5.42 -3.71 0.62
N ILE A 42 -5.56 -2.85 -0.39
CA ILE A 42 -5.08 -1.47 -0.38
C ILE A 42 -6.21 -0.48 -0.62
N THR A 43 -5.95 0.78 -0.31
CA THR A 43 -6.81 1.90 -0.65
C THR A 43 -5.98 3.03 -1.26
N TYR A 44 -6.64 4.07 -1.77
CA TYR A 44 -5.98 5.29 -2.24
C TYR A 44 -6.45 6.49 -1.43
N THR A 45 -5.62 7.53 -1.42
CA THR A 45 -5.96 8.84 -0.85
C THR A 45 -7.21 9.43 -1.51
N THR A 46 -7.40 9.19 -2.82
CA THR A 46 -8.60 9.59 -3.57
C THR A 46 -9.04 8.53 -4.60
N PRO A 47 -10.35 8.35 -4.84
CA PRO A 47 -10.88 7.31 -5.73
C PRO A 47 -10.64 7.58 -7.23
N PHE A 48 -10.29 8.81 -7.60
CA PHE A 48 -10.05 9.22 -8.99
C PHE A 48 -8.57 9.50 -9.28
N CYS A 49 -7.65 9.03 -8.44
CA CYS A 49 -6.23 9.34 -8.63
C CYS A 49 -5.72 8.67 -9.93
N PRO A 50 -5.26 9.44 -10.94
CA PRO A 50 -4.70 8.89 -12.17
C PRO A 50 -3.43 8.07 -11.92
N TYR A 51 -2.79 8.27 -10.77
CA TYR A 51 -1.60 7.54 -10.33
C TYR A 51 -1.92 6.26 -9.55
N GLY A 52 -3.19 5.97 -9.24
CA GLY A 52 -3.57 4.80 -8.45
C GLY A 52 -3.16 3.48 -9.12
N GLU A 53 -3.39 3.34 -10.44
CA GLU A 53 -2.96 2.14 -11.17
C GLU A 53 -1.44 1.95 -11.18
N GLN A 54 -0.68 3.04 -11.40
CA GLN A 54 0.78 3.00 -11.35
C GLN A 54 1.27 2.60 -9.96
N MET A 55 0.73 3.22 -8.91
CA MET A 55 1.07 2.88 -7.53
C MET A 55 0.74 1.43 -7.19
N LYS A 56 -0.39 0.90 -7.68
CA LYS A 56 -0.74 -0.52 -7.53
C LYS A 56 0.31 -1.43 -8.19
N GLU A 57 0.81 -1.07 -9.36
CA GLU A 57 1.89 -1.81 -10.01
C GLU A 57 3.19 -1.73 -9.22
N ASP A 58 3.58 -0.54 -8.74
CA ASP A 58 4.77 -0.34 -7.90
C ASP A 58 4.69 -1.18 -6.60
N ILE A 59 3.54 -1.19 -5.93
CA ILE A 59 3.27 -2.05 -4.76
C ILE A 59 3.46 -3.52 -5.13
N ARG A 60 2.93 -3.94 -6.28
CA ARG A 60 3.03 -5.33 -6.76
C ARG A 60 4.47 -5.73 -7.01
N GLU A 61 5.23 -4.87 -7.67
CA GLU A 61 6.65 -5.08 -7.98
C GLU A 61 7.48 -5.16 -6.70
N ALA A 62 7.26 -4.25 -5.75
CA ALA A 62 7.93 -4.26 -4.45
C ALA A 62 7.68 -5.58 -3.69
N VAL A 63 6.43 -6.05 -3.66
CA VAL A 63 6.07 -7.30 -2.99
C VAL A 63 6.66 -8.52 -3.72
N LYS A 64 6.72 -8.50 -5.05
CA LYS A 64 7.45 -9.52 -5.84
C LYS A 64 8.94 -9.53 -5.52
N GLN A 65 9.57 -8.37 -5.32
CA GLN A 65 10.98 -8.27 -4.94
C GLN A 65 11.27 -8.86 -3.55
N ALA A 66 10.27 -8.89 -2.66
CA ALA A 66 10.36 -9.63 -1.40
C ALA A 66 10.42 -11.16 -1.61
N GLY A 67 10.10 -11.66 -2.82
CA GLY A 67 10.04 -13.08 -3.16
C GLY A 67 8.62 -13.64 -3.26
N ALA A 68 7.58 -12.78 -3.30
CA ALA A 68 6.20 -13.24 -3.40
C ALA A 68 5.82 -13.56 -4.86
N SER A 69 5.20 -14.72 -5.06
CA SER A 69 4.63 -15.12 -6.35
C SER A 69 3.60 -16.23 -6.15
N PRO A 70 2.33 -16.05 -6.58
CA PRO A 70 1.74 -14.85 -7.19
C PRO A 70 1.44 -13.72 -6.18
N VAL A 71 1.31 -12.48 -6.70
CA VAL A 71 0.88 -11.30 -5.91
C VAL A 71 -0.47 -10.81 -6.42
N GLU A 72 -1.45 -10.83 -5.53
CA GLU A 72 -2.83 -10.40 -5.77
C GLU A 72 -3.12 -9.13 -4.97
N ILE A 73 -3.66 -8.10 -5.64
CA ILE A 73 -3.92 -6.80 -5.02
C ILE A 73 -5.36 -6.40 -5.30
N GLU A 74 -6.13 -6.29 -4.22
CA GLU A 74 -7.48 -5.77 -4.19
C GLU A 74 -7.47 -4.31 -3.71
N VAL A 75 -8.21 -3.45 -4.41
CA VAL A 75 -8.36 -2.05 -4.04
C VAL A 75 -9.76 -1.88 -3.45
N THR A 76 -9.84 -1.41 -2.21
CA THR A 76 -11.10 -1.09 -1.54
C THR A 76 -11.12 0.37 -1.09
N PHE A 77 -12.31 0.95 -1.07
CA PHE A 77 -12.59 2.27 -0.49
C PHE A 77 -13.54 2.16 0.72
N ASP A 78 -13.80 0.94 1.17
CA ASP A 78 -14.59 0.65 2.36
C ASP A 78 -13.72 -0.10 3.38
N PRO A 79 -13.46 0.48 4.56
CA PRO A 79 -13.79 1.85 4.96
C PRO A 79 -13.00 2.90 4.16
N PRO A 80 -13.49 4.16 4.06
CA PRO A 80 -12.75 5.23 3.39
C PRO A 80 -11.44 5.49 4.12
N TRP A 81 -10.37 5.74 3.36
CA TRP A 81 -9.08 6.06 3.92
C TRP A 81 -9.17 7.28 4.84
N GLN A 82 -8.55 7.16 6.01
CA GLN A 82 -8.39 8.27 6.94
C GLN A 82 -6.91 8.40 7.29
N PRO A 83 -6.31 9.59 7.12
CA PRO A 83 -4.93 9.78 7.51
C PRO A 83 -4.76 9.54 9.02
N PRO A 84 -3.64 8.94 9.44
CA PRO A 84 -3.31 8.77 10.85
C PRO A 84 -3.23 10.14 11.54
N SER A 85 -3.47 10.17 12.86
CA SER A 85 -3.58 11.39 13.66
C SER A 85 -2.41 12.36 13.47
N ASP A 86 -1.19 11.85 13.40
CA ASP A 86 0.02 12.66 13.21
C ASP A 86 0.10 13.30 11.81
N LEU A 87 -0.49 12.69 10.80
CA LEU A 87 -0.48 13.21 9.43
C LEU A 87 -1.65 14.16 9.14
N ARG A 88 -2.73 14.11 9.95
CA ARG A 88 -3.86 15.05 9.84
C ARG A 88 -3.42 16.51 9.94
N GLU A 89 -2.55 16.79 10.90
CA GLU A 89 -2.01 18.14 11.13
C GLU A 89 -1.12 18.61 9.95
N LEU A 90 -0.35 17.69 9.35
CA LEU A 90 0.49 17.96 8.19
C LEU A 90 -0.34 18.20 6.91
N LEU A 91 -1.43 17.45 6.76
CA LEU A 91 -2.30 17.46 5.59
C LEU A 91 -3.43 18.50 5.67
N GLY A 92 -3.63 19.11 6.83
CA GLY A 92 -4.66 20.13 7.06
C GLY A 92 -6.10 19.59 6.99
N VAL A 93 -6.29 18.31 7.33
CA VAL A 93 -7.57 17.58 7.30
C VAL A 93 -7.95 16.99 8.64
#